data_AF-A0A2N9Y1X6-F1
#
_entry.id   AF-A0A2N9Y1X6-F1
#
_cell.length_a   1.000
_cell.length_b   1.000
_cell.length_c   1.000
_cell.angle_alpha   90.00
_cell.angle_beta   90.00
_cell.angle_gamma   90.00
#
_symmetry.space_group_name_H-M   'P 1'
#
loop_
_entity.id
_entity.type
_entity.pdbx_description
1 polymer ?
#
loop_
_entity_poly.entity_id
_entity_poly.type
_entity_poly.pdbx_seq_one_letter_code
_entity_poly.pdbx_strand_id
1 'polypeptide(L)'
;MRHHIKIIFLLSMCLCLEGCMEAAIKFWNGPGWSSPAREKADQECFDELQLTVPKPNAPRGSEARTEWLINVYGPARIECMKRKGF
;
A
#
# COMPACT_ATOMS: atom_id res chain seq x y z
N MET A 1 -37.05 -26.65 3.99
CA MET A 1 -37.00 -25.19 4.25
C MET A 1 -36.44 -24.79 5.62
N ARG A 2 -36.86 -25.41 6.75
CA ARG A 2 -36.44 -25.01 8.11
C ARG A 2 -34.92 -25.09 8.39
N HIS A 3 -34.21 -26.03 7.76
CA HIS A 3 -32.75 -26.19 7.92
C HIS A 3 -31.94 -25.23 7.03
N HIS A 4 -32.45 -24.86 5.85
CA HIS A 4 -31.76 -23.92 4.95
C HIS A 4 -31.64 -22.52 5.57
N ILE A 5 -32.67 -22.06 6.28
CA ILE A 5 -32.63 -20.78 7.00
C ILE A 5 -31.53 -20.80 8.07
N LYS A 6 -31.38 -21.91 8.80
CA LYS A 6 -30.31 -22.07 9.80
C LYS A 6 -28.93 -22.07 9.16
N ILE A 7 -28.77 -22.74 8.01
CA ILE A 7 -27.51 -22.79 7.26
C ILE A 7 -27.15 -21.39 6.72
N ILE A 8 -28.10 -20.68 6.13
CA ILE A 8 -27.90 -19.30 5.63
C ILE A 8 -27.51 -18.36 6.77
N PHE A 9 -28.17 -18.48 7.93
CA PHE A 9 -27.84 -17.68 9.12
C PHE A 9 -26.43 -17.98 9.64
N LEU A 10 -26.04 -19.27 9.68
CA LEU A 10 -24.69 -19.69 10.07
C LEU A 10 -23.63 -19.13 9.11
N LEU A 11 -23.85 -19.25 7.79
CA LEU A 11 -22.94 -18.71 6.78
C LEU A 11 -22.83 -17.19 6.87
N SER A 12 -23.94 -16.48 7.08
CA SER A 12 -23.93 -15.02 7.28
C SER A 12 -23.11 -14.64 8.52
N MET A 13 -23.25 -15.37 9.63
CA MET A 13 -22.45 -15.12 10.84
C MET A 13 -20.96 -15.35 10.60
N CYS A 14 -20.59 -16.44 9.91
CA CYS A 14 -19.20 -16.74 9.58
C CYS A 14 -18.57 -15.64 8.72
N LEU A 15 -19.25 -15.18 7.66
CA LEU A 15 -18.76 -14.11 6.79
C LEU A 15 -18.59 -12.78 7.53
N CYS A 16 -19.51 -12.44 8.45
CA CYS A 16 -19.37 -11.25 9.29
C CYS A 16 -18.18 -11.36 10.25
N LEU A 17 -17.94 -12.53 10.83
CA LEU A 17 -16.79 -12.76 11.71
C LEU A 17 -15.46 -12.66 10.96
N GLU A 18 -15.38 -13.23 9.76
CA GLU A 18 -14.18 -13.17 8.91
C GLU A 18 -13.86 -11.73 8.52
N GLY A 19 -14.85 -10.96 8.06
CA GLY A 19 -14.66 -9.54 7.72
C GLY A 19 -14.26 -8.67 8.91
N CYS A 20 -14.83 -8.92 10.09
CA CYS A 20 -14.45 -8.23 11.33
C CYS A 20 -13.02 -8.57 11.77
N MET A 21 -12.59 -9.83 11.64
CA MET A 21 -11.22 -10.23 11.93
C MET A 21 -10.24 -9.58 10.96
N GLU A 22 -10.54 -9.55 9.66
CA GLU A 22 -9.67 -8.92 8.67
C GLU A 22 -9.50 -7.41 8.91
N ALA A 23 -10.61 -6.73 9.24
CA ALA A 23 -10.58 -5.32 9.63
C ALA A 23 -9.77 -5.09 10.92
N ALA A 24 -9.93 -5.96 11.93
CA ALA A 24 -9.18 -5.89 13.18
C ALA A 24 -7.68 -6.14 12.97
N ILE A 25 -7.31 -7.15 12.17
CA ILE A 25 -5.91 -7.45 11.81
C ILE A 25 -5.28 -6.28 11.06
N LYS A 26 -6.01 -5.68 10.12
CA LYS A 26 -5.57 -4.49 9.39
C LYS A 26 -5.40 -3.28 10.32
N PHE A 27 -6.30 -3.08 11.28
CA PHE A 27 -6.19 -2.03 12.31
C PHE A 27 -4.98 -2.22 13.24
N TRP A 28 -4.71 -3.46 13.67
CA TRP A 28 -3.60 -3.77 14.57
C TRP A 28 -2.23 -3.74 13.88
N ASN A 29 -2.15 -3.94 12.56
CA ASN A 29 -0.89 -4.00 11.80
C ASN A 29 -0.42 -2.65 11.19
N GLY A 30 -0.99 -1.51 11.58
CA GLY A 30 -0.63 -0.18 11.06
C GLY A 30 -1.82 0.50 10.37
N PRO A 31 -1.63 1.50 9.49
CA PRO A 31 -2.76 2.14 8.83
C PRO A 31 -3.33 1.11 7.84
N GLY A 32 -4.25 0.28 8.31
CA GLY A 32 -4.79 -0.90 7.62
C GLY A 32 -5.42 -0.63 6.26
N TRP A 33 -5.40 0.63 5.84
CA TRP A 33 -5.84 1.18 4.57
C TRP A 33 -4.88 2.32 4.22
N SER A 34 -4.20 2.27 3.07
CA SER A 34 -3.70 3.49 2.45
C SER A 34 -4.91 4.36 2.13
N SER A 35 -4.90 5.63 2.56
CA SER A 35 -5.96 6.52 2.12
C SER A 35 -5.90 6.64 0.59
N PRO A 36 -7.04 6.68 -0.13
CA PRO A 36 -7.02 6.87 -1.58
C PRO A 36 -6.23 8.12 -2.00
N ALA A 37 -6.21 9.15 -1.14
CA ALA A 37 -5.40 10.35 -1.32
C ALA A 37 -3.89 10.05 -1.25
N ARG A 38 -3.44 9.20 -0.31
CA ARG A 38 -2.03 8.79 -0.21
C ARG A 38 -1.61 7.96 -1.41
N GLU A 39 -2.46 7.03 -1.85
CA GLU A 39 -2.17 6.19 -3.01
C GLU A 39 -2.07 7.01 -4.29
N LYS A 40 -2.97 7.98 -4.48
CA LYS A 40 -2.89 8.95 -5.57
C LYS A 40 -1.60 9.78 -5.50
N ALA A 41 -1.23 10.28 -4.32
CA ALA A 41 0.00 11.03 -4.14
C ALA A 41 1.24 10.18 -4.46
N ASP A 42 1.26 8.91 -4.04
CA ASP A 42 2.33 7.96 -4.35
C ASP A 42 2.46 7.73 -5.86
N GLN A 43 1.36 7.56 -6.59
CA GLN A 43 1.36 7.42 -8.04
C GLN A 43 1.84 8.69 -8.75
N GLU A 44 1.32 9.87 -8.38
CA GLU A 44 1.76 11.14 -8.96
C GLU A 44 3.26 11.38 -8.73
N CYS A 45 3.75 11.08 -7.52
CA CYS A 45 5.17 11.19 -7.21
C CYS A 45 6.01 10.17 -7.99
N PHE A 46 5.52 8.96 -8.20
CA PHE A 46 6.21 7.97 -9.03
C PHE A 46 6.36 8.46 -10.47
N ASP A 47 5.29 8.96 -11.07
CA ASP A 47 5.29 9.47 -12.45
C ASP A 47 6.22 10.69 -12.60
N GLU A 48 6.21 11.60 -11.64
CA GLU A 48 7.11 12.76 -11.61
C GLU A 48 8.58 12.33 -11.53
N LEU A 49 8.90 11.39 -10.64
CA LEU A 49 10.27 10.93 -10.42
C LEU A 49 10.81 10.08 -11.57
N GLN A 50 9.95 9.40 -12.32
CA GLN A 50 10.36 8.70 -13.55
C GLN A 50 10.92 9.65 -14.61
N LEU A 51 10.42 10.89 -14.64
CA LEU A 51 10.82 11.91 -15.61
C LEU A 51 12.00 12.76 -15.10
N THR A 52 12.09 12.97 -13.80
CA THR A 52 13.07 13.90 -13.20
C THR A 52 14.30 13.22 -12.63
N VAL A 53 14.21 11.98 -12.15
CA VAL A 53 15.33 11.28 -11.53
C VAL A 53 15.99 10.32 -12.55
N PRO A 54 17.28 10.50 -12.86
CA PRO A 54 17.97 9.62 -13.79
C PRO A 54 18.06 8.19 -13.23
N LYS A 55 17.65 7.21 -14.02
CA LYS A 55 17.73 5.79 -13.64
C LYS A 55 19.19 5.35 -13.58
N PRO A 56 19.58 4.53 -12.58
CA PRO A 56 20.94 4.06 -12.48
C PRO A 56 21.21 3.04 -13.60
N ASN A 57 22.34 3.18 -14.29
CA ASN A 57 22.83 2.20 -15.26
C ASN A 57 23.46 0.99 -14.54
N ALA A 58 22.71 0.40 -13.61
CA ALA A 58 23.15 -0.69 -12.77
C ALA A 58 22.11 -1.82 -12.78
N PRO A 59 22.53 -3.11 -12.74
CA PRO A 59 21.61 -4.24 -12.70
C PRO A 59 20.61 -4.14 -11.55
N ARG A 60 19.43 -4.76 -11.71
CA ARG A 60 18.51 -4.91 -10.59
C ARG A 60 19.17 -5.71 -9.47
N GLY A 61 19.04 -5.26 -8.23
CA GLY A 61 19.63 -5.91 -7.06
C GLY A 61 21.13 -5.67 -6.86
N SER A 62 21.79 -4.90 -7.73
CA SER A 62 23.18 -4.49 -7.51
C SER A 62 23.29 -3.47 -6.37
N GLU A 63 24.43 -3.47 -5.68
CA GLU A 63 24.75 -2.50 -4.64
C GLU A 63 24.62 -1.06 -5.13
N ALA A 64 25.16 -0.74 -6.30
CA ALA A 64 25.04 0.59 -6.92
C ALA A 64 23.58 1.02 -7.15
N ARG A 65 22.67 0.09 -7.49
CA ARG A 65 21.24 0.40 -7.59
C ARG A 65 20.61 0.61 -6.22
N THR A 66 21.01 -0.17 -5.21
CA THR A 66 20.56 -0.01 -3.83
C THR A 66 21.00 1.34 -3.26
N GLU A 67 22.26 1.73 -3.48
CA GLU A 67 22.78 3.05 -3.10
C GLU A 67 22.02 4.18 -3.79
N TRP A 68 21.75 4.05 -5.10
CA TRP A 68 20.93 5.02 -5.82
C TRP A 68 19.50 5.11 -5.24
N LEU A 69 18.89 3.97 -4.87
CA LEU A 69 17.57 3.96 -4.24
C LEU A 69 17.59 4.68 -2.88
N ILE A 70 18.63 4.47 -2.08
CA ILE A 70 18.76 5.05 -0.74
C ILE A 70 19.11 6.54 -0.78
N ASN A 71 20.03 6.94 -1.66
CA ASN A 71 20.62 8.28 -1.64
C ASN A 71 19.98 9.25 -2.63
N VAL A 72 19.32 8.74 -3.68
CA VAL A 72 18.75 9.58 -4.75
C VAL A 72 17.23 9.44 -4.77
N TYR A 73 16.73 8.24 -5.07
CA TYR A 73 15.30 8.05 -5.32
C TYR A 73 14.45 8.16 -4.06
N GLY A 74 14.88 7.56 -2.95
CA GLY A 74 14.18 7.57 -1.67
C GLY A 74 13.97 9.00 -1.13
N PRO A 75 15.03 9.82 -1.00
CA PRO A 75 14.91 11.21 -0.57
C PRO A 75 14.01 12.04 -1.48
N ALA A 76 14.14 11.89 -2.81
CA ALA A 76 13.30 12.60 -3.76
C ALA A 76 11.81 12.21 -3.64
N ARG A 77 11.51 10.92 -3.39
CA ARG A 77 10.14 10.47 -3.10
C ARG A 77 9.61 11.05 -1.80
N ILE A 78 10.41 11.07 -0.74
CA ILE A 78 10.00 11.65 0.55
C ILE A 78 9.66 13.14 0.38
N GLU A 79 10.48 13.89 -0.34
CA GLU A 79 10.22 15.31 -0.60
C GLU A 79 8.96 15.52 -1.45
N CYS A 80 8.75 14.69 -2.48
CA CYS A 80 7.54 14.74 -3.27
C CYS A 80 6.28 14.49 -2.42
N MET A 81 6.28 13.43 -1.60
CA MET A 81 5.16 13.10 -0.71
C MET A 81 4.89 14.24 0.28
N LYS A 82 5.95 14.87 0.82
CA LYS A 82 5.83 16.02 1.70
C LYS A 82 5.14 17.21 1.03
N ARG A 83 5.45 17.49 -0.26
CA ARG A 83 4.77 18.55 -1.04
C ARG A 83 3.29 18.23 -1.29
N LYS A 84 2.93 16.94 -1.29
CA LYS A 84 1.54 16.46 -1.42
C LYS A 84 0.81 16.37 -0.06
N GLY A 85 1.49 16.65 1.05
CA GLY A 85 0.91 16.66 2.40
C GLY A 85 0.99 15.33 3.15
N PHE A 86 1.90 14.43 2.76
CA PHE A 86 2.12 13.11 3.37
C PHE A 86 3.54 12.93 3.90
#